data_AF-A0AA38KVR1-F1
#
_entry.id   AF-A0AA38KVR1-F1
#
_cell.length_a   1.000
_cell.length_b   1.000
_cell.length_c   1.000
_cell.angle_alpha   90.00
_cell.angle_beta   90.00
_cell.angle_gamma   90.00
#
_symmetry.space_group_name_H-M   'P 1'
#
loop_
_entity.id
_entity.type
_entity.pdbx_description
1 polymer ?
#
loop_
_entity_poly.entity_id
_entity_poly.type
_entity_poly.pdbx_seq_one_letter_code
_entity_poly.pdbx_strand_id
1 'polypeptide(L)'
;MPQVVGGGFPATDRKWILPLLASFVASFMLIMAATEGFKDPFYRIFNLGRSGFESRASTAVIKGPGRPAVLAYLISGSRGEGAQMRRLLSAVYHPRNHYLLQLDSQASDQERIQLALYVQSVRVFNVMNNVNVVGKADAVTYMGSTSIASTLHAGAVLLRLTNSWDWFVTLSAVDYPMITQD
;
A
#
# COMPACT_ATOMS: atom_id res chain seq x y z
N MET A 1 30.88 61.91 -49.66
CA MET A 1 30.84 60.53 -49.11
C MET A 1 30.13 60.60 -47.75
N PRO A 2 28.98 59.95 -47.54
CA PRO A 2 28.36 59.93 -46.22
C PRO A 2 28.92 58.79 -45.35
N GLN A 3 29.08 59.10 -44.06
CA GLN A 3 29.51 58.21 -42.99
C GLN A 3 28.41 57.19 -42.65
N VAL A 4 28.79 55.93 -42.49
CA VAL A 4 27.90 54.83 -42.07
C VAL A 4 27.65 54.94 -40.57
N VAL A 5 26.40 55.20 -40.19
CA VAL A 5 25.96 55.20 -38.79
C VAL A 5 25.83 53.76 -38.31
N GLY A 6 26.74 53.33 -37.44
CA GLY A 6 26.66 52.05 -36.73
C GLY A 6 25.56 52.09 -35.67
N GLY A 7 24.43 51.44 -35.94
CA GLY A 7 23.38 51.21 -34.95
C GLY A 7 23.80 50.13 -33.96
N GLY A 8 24.19 50.53 -32.76
CA GLY A 8 24.34 49.61 -31.63
C GLY A 8 22.97 49.15 -31.15
N PHE A 9 22.71 47.84 -31.21
CA PHE A 9 21.53 47.25 -30.57
C PHE A 9 21.66 47.35 -29.04
N PRO A 10 20.68 47.91 -28.31
CA PRO A 10 20.74 47.95 -26.86
C PRO A 10 20.59 46.54 -26.30
N ALA A 11 21.61 46.07 -25.57
CA ALA A 11 21.52 44.85 -24.78
C ALA A 11 20.42 45.04 -23.73
N THR A 12 19.28 44.39 -23.94
CA THR A 12 18.16 44.39 -23.00
C THR A 12 18.59 43.65 -21.74
N ASP A 13 18.78 44.41 -20.67
CA ASP A 13 19.08 43.92 -19.34
C ASP A 13 18.08 42.82 -18.93
N ARG A 14 18.60 41.62 -18.66
CA ARG A 14 17.87 40.38 -18.30
C ARG A 14 17.21 40.42 -16.91
N LYS A 15 16.82 41.60 -16.44
CA LYS A 15 16.25 41.88 -15.11
C LYS A 15 14.92 41.15 -14.87
N TRP A 16 14.19 40.80 -15.93
CA TRP A 16 12.93 40.05 -15.87
C TRP A 16 13.10 38.54 -15.64
N ILE A 17 14.31 38.00 -15.80
CA ILE A 17 14.55 36.56 -15.64
C ILE A 17 14.50 36.16 -14.17
N LEU A 18 15.03 36.99 -13.28
CA LEU A 18 15.08 36.73 -11.84
C LEU A 18 13.69 36.59 -11.18
N PRO A 19 12.71 37.50 -11.38
CA PRO A 19 11.38 37.34 -10.80
C PRO A 19 10.60 36.16 -11.39
N LEU A 20 10.82 35.82 -12.67
CA LEU A 20 10.18 34.67 -13.32
C LEU A 20 10.69 33.35 -12.75
N LEU A 21 12.00 33.24 -12.54
CA LEU A 21 12.62 32.06 -11.95
C LEU A 21 12.25 31.91 -10.47
N ALA A 22 12.16 33.00 -9.72
CA ALA A 22 11.67 32.99 -8.34
C ALA A 22 10.21 32.53 -8.25
N SER A 23 9.34 33.00 -9.15
CA SER A 23 7.94 32.55 -9.24
C SER A 23 7.83 31.07 -9.58
N PHE A 24 8.64 30.58 -10.52
CA PHE A 24 8.69 29.16 -10.87
C PHE A 24 9.12 28.29 -9.68
N VAL A 25 10.16 28.69 -8.96
CA VAL A 25 10.63 27.98 -7.76
C VAL A 25 9.58 28.00 -6.66
N ALA A 26 8.92 29.15 -6.44
CA ALA A 26 7.85 29.27 -5.45
C ALA A 26 6.66 28.37 -5.80
N SER A 27 6.23 28.35 -7.06
CA SER A 27 5.15 27.47 -7.54
C SER A 27 5.52 25.99 -7.40
N PHE A 28 6.75 25.62 -7.78
CA PHE A 28 7.27 24.27 -7.63
C PHE A 28 7.28 23.83 -6.16
N MET A 29 7.75 24.68 -5.24
CA MET A 29 7.74 24.41 -3.80
C MET A 29 6.30 24.26 -3.26
N LEU A 30 5.36 25.05 -3.76
CA LEU A 30 3.94 24.98 -3.35
C LEU A 30 3.29 23.67 -3.82
N ILE A 31 3.58 23.23 -5.05
CA ILE A 31 3.14 21.93 -5.58
C ILE A 31 3.73 20.79 -4.75
N MET A 32 5.03 20.82 -4.46
CA MET A 32 5.68 19.80 -3.63
C MET A 32 5.10 19.76 -2.22
N ALA A 33 4.89 20.91 -1.58
CA ALA A 33 4.26 20.98 -0.26
C ALA A 33 2.82 20.43 -0.25
N ALA A 34 2.06 20.66 -1.33
CA ALA A 34 0.71 20.08 -1.48
C ALA A 34 0.74 18.56 -1.63
N THR A 35 1.79 17.98 -2.26
CA THR A 35 1.96 16.52 -2.32
C THR A 35 2.36 15.90 -0.97
N GLU A 36 3.15 16.62 -0.16
CA GLU A 36 3.56 16.17 1.17
C GLU A 36 2.39 16.19 2.19
N GLY A 37 1.45 17.13 2.02
CA GLY A 37 0.21 17.20 2.79
C GLY A 37 -0.78 16.07 2.48
N PHE A 38 -0.56 15.33 1.38
CA PHE A 38 -1.38 14.22 0.91
C PHE A 38 -0.83 12.84 1.35
N LYS A 39 0.04 12.79 2.37
CA LYS A 39 0.39 11.51 3.00
C LYS A 39 -0.82 11.00 3.79
N ASP A 40 -1.44 9.96 3.23
CA ASP A 40 -2.62 9.27 3.74
C ASP A 40 -2.58 9.15 5.29
N PRO A 41 -3.62 9.60 6.01
CA PRO A 41 -3.73 9.45 7.47
C PRO A 41 -3.43 8.02 7.92
N PHE A 42 -3.81 7.05 7.08
CA PHE A 42 -3.50 5.64 7.24
C PHE A 42 -1.99 5.37 7.42
N TYR A 43 -1.13 5.89 6.53
CA TYR A 43 0.33 5.69 6.63
C TYR A 43 0.91 6.31 7.89
N ARG A 44 0.39 7.45 8.36
CA ARG A 44 0.86 8.10 9.60
C ARG A 44 0.49 7.29 10.83
N ILE A 45 -0.75 6.80 10.91
CA ILE A 45 -1.22 5.96 12.03
C ILE A 45 -0.45 4.63 12.06
N PHE A 46 -0.26 4.00 10.90
CA PHE A 46 0.42 2.71 10.81
C PHE A 46 1.91 2.79 11.13
N ASN A 47 2.61 3.83 10.66
CA ASN A 47 4.03 4.04 11.00
C ASN A 47 4.23 4.33 12.50
N LEU A 48 3.26 4.99 13.14
CA LEU A 48 3.30 5.23 14.59
C LEU A 48 3.18 3.93 15.39
N GLY A 49 2.33 3.00 14.94
CA GLY A 49 2.17 1.69 15.57
C GLY A 49 3.35 0.73 15.32
N ARG A 50 4.02 0.84 14.17
CA ARG A 50 5.13 -0.05 13.78
C ARG A 50 6.48 0.32 14.41
N SER A 51 6.70 1.58 14.79
CA SER A 51 7.98 2.00 15.38
C SER A 51 8.25 1.42 16.78
N GLY A 52 7.23 0.91 17.48
CA GLY A 52 7.35 0.31 18.80
C GLY A 52 7.63 -1.21 18.84
N PHE A 53 7.59 -1.90 17.70
CA PHE A 53 7.69 -3.36 17.66
C PHE A 53 8.48 -3.82 16.43
N GLU A 54 9.78 -3.55 16.40
CA GLU A 54 10.72 -4.34 15.59
C GLU A 54 10.79 -5.77 16.17
N SER A 55 9.78 -6.58 15.88
CA SER A 55 9.87 -8.03 16.12
C SER A 55 10.86 -8.61 15.13
N ARG A 56 12.10 -8.76 15.60
CA ARG A 56 13.17 -9.57 14.96
C ARG A 56 12.82 -11.06 14.87
N ALA A 57 11.62 -11.49 15.28
CA ALA A 57 11.18 -12.87 15.15
C ALA A 57 10.65 -13.13 13.73
N SER A 58 11.55 -13.10 12.74
CA SER A 58 11.34 -13.90 11.53
C SER A 58 11.37 -15.36 11.98
N THR A 59 10.21 -15.88 12.38
CA THR A 59 10.07 -17.32 12.63
C THR A 59 10.23 -17.99 11.28
N ALA A 60 11.48 -18.35 10.96
CA ALA A 60 11.83 -18.94 9.68
C ALA A 60 10.99 -20.21 9.52
N VAL A 61 9.99 -20.15 8.65
CA VAL A 61 9.10 -21.28 8.42
C VAL A 61 9.94 -22.40 7.84
N ILE A 62 10.06 -23.50 8.59
CA ILE A 62 10.89 -24.62 8.16
C ILE A 62 10.21 -25.28 6.95
N LYS A 63 10.88 -25.21 5.80
CA LYS A 63 10.49 -25.88 4.54
C LYS A 63 11.18 -27.23 4.43
N GLY A 64 10.64 -28.15 3.62
CA GLY A 64 11.29 -29.42 3.30
C GLY A 64 10.32 -30.54 2.97
N PRO A 65 10.83 -31.69 2.48
CA PRO A 65 10.01 -32.86 2.14
C PRO A 65 9.17 -33.31 3.35
N GLY A 66 7.87 -33.54 3.12
CA GLY A 66 6.93 -33.95 4.17
C GLY A 66 6.40 -32.83 5.08
N ARG A 67 6.75 -31.55 4.82
CA ARG A 67 6.17 -30.41 5.54
C ARG A 67 5.03 -29.77 4.73
N PRO A 68 3.98 -29.25 5.39
CA PRO A 68 2.87 -28.60 4.70
C PRO A 68 3.34 -27.34 3.98
N ALA A 69 2.73 -27.07 2.84
CA ALA A 69 3.00 -25.89 2.04
C ALA A 69 2.62 -24.61 2.82
N VAL A 70 3.36 -23.54 2.56
CA VAL A 70 3.09 -22.22 3.12
C VAL A 70 2.20 -21.45 2.17
N LEU A 71 1.03 -21.03 2.64
CA LEU A 71 0.04 -20.32 1.83
C LEU A 71 0.14 -18.81 2.06
N ALA A 72 0.04 -18.04 0.98
CA ALA A 72 -0.16 -16.60 1.01
C ALA A 72 -1.57 -16.29 0.52
N TYR A 73 -2.42 -15.84 1.44
CA TYR A 73 -3.79 -15.47 1.16
C TYR A 73 -3.89 -13.98 0.84
N LEU A 74 -4.49 -13.64 -0.29
CA LEU A 74 -5.11 -12.33 -0.50
C LEU A 74 -6.58 -12.45 -0.07
N ILE A 75 -7.02 -11.62 0.87
CA ILE A 75 -8.42 -11.44 1.22
C ILE A 75 -8.82 -10.05 0.74
N SER A 76 -9.60 -9.97 -0.33
CA SER A 76 -10.11 -8.74 -0.90
C SER A 76 -11.53 -8.45 -0.41
N GLY A 77 -11.84 -7.17 -0.24
CA GLY A 77 -13.19 -6.70 0.07
C GLY A 77 -13.44 -5.29 -0.43
N SER A 78 -14.71 -4.92 -0.42
CA SER A 78 -15.23 -3.62 -0.81
C SER A 78 -15.91 -2.92 0.37
N ARG A 79 -16.67 -1.86 0.06
CA ARG A 79 -17.38 -1.04 1.05
C ARG A 79 -18.27 -1.88 1.97
N GLY A 80 -18.04 -1.77 3.28
CA GLY A 80 -18.85 -2.43 4.30
C GLY A 80 -18.54 -3.91 4.50
N GLU A 81 -17.49 -4.44 3.86
CA GLU A 81 -17.12 -5.85 3.94
C GLU A 81 -16.04 -6.13 5.01
N GLY A 82 -15.57 -5.11 5.73
CA GLY A 82 -14.52 -5.29 6.73
C GLY A 82 -14.88 -6.28 7.85
N ALA A 83 -16.16 -6.43 8.21
CA ALA A 83 -16.58 -7.42 9.20
C ALA A 83 -16.50 -8.86 8.66
N GLN A 84 -16.93 -9.07 7.42
CA GLN A 84 -16.86 -10.36 6.73
C GLN A 84 -15.41 -10.78 6.53
N MET A 85 -14.53 -9.85 6.14
CA MET A 85 -13.09 -10.09 6.03
C MET A 85 -12.48 -10.53 7.37
N ARG A 86 -12.83 -9.89 8.49
CA ARG A 86 -12.36 -10.30 9.82
C ARG A 86 -12.83 -11.69 10.21
N ARG A 87 -14.08 -12.01 9.91
CA ARG A 87 -14.65 -13.34 10.13
C ARG A 87 -13.92 -14.38 9.29
N LEU A 88 -13.72 -14.12 8.00
CA LEU A 88 -13.02 -15.01 7.07
C LEU A 88 -11.57 -15.22 7.52
N LEU A 89 -10.83 -14.15 7.80
CA LEU A 89 -9.47 -14.22 8.31
C LEU A 89 -9.39 -15.13 9.53
N SER A 90 -10.32 -14.99 10.48
CA SER A 90 -10.34 -15.81 11.69
C SER A 90 -10.59 -17.29 11.40
N ALA A 91 -11.36 -17.60 10.35
CA ALA A 91 -11.65 -18.97 9.92
C ALA A 91 -10.48 -19.64 9.18
N VAL A 92 -9.70 -18.87 8.40
CA VAL A 92 -8.56 -19.39 7.62
C VAL A 92 -7.21 -19.14 8.29
N TYR A 93 -7.18 -18.59 9.50
CA TYR A 93 -5.92 -18.20 10.15
C TYR A 93 -5.10 -19.41 10.58
N HIS A 94 -3.83 -19.40 10.22
CA HIS A 94 -2.83 -20.34 10.68
C HIS A 94 -1.47 -19.63 10.82
N PRO A 95 -0.71 -19.86 11.91
CA PRO A 95 0.55 -19.15 12.19
C PRO A 95 1.61 -19.29 11.09
N ARG A 96 1.57 -20.38 10.31
CA ARG A 96 2.54 -20.67 9.25
C ARG A 96 2.30 -19.88 7.96
N ASN A 97 1.07 -19.42 7.73
CA ASN A 97 0.63 -18.78 6.49
C ASN A 97 0.72 -17.26 6.57
N HIS A 98 0.67 -16.60 5.41
CA HIS A 98 0.71 -15.14 5.29
C HIS A 98 -0.61 -14.58 4.76
N TYR A 99 -1.03 -13.42 5.27
CA TYR A 99 -2.34 -12.84 4.98
C TYR A 99 -2.22 -11.38 4.54
N LEU A 100 -2.55 -11.17 3.27
CA LEU A 100 -2.84 -9.97 2.51
C LEU A 100 -4.27 -9.41 2.70
N LEU A 101 -4.56 -8.45 3.58
CA LEU A 101 -5.91 -7.83 3.60
C LEU A 101 -5.95 -6.59 2.70
N GLN A 102 -6.89 -6.56 1.76
CA GLN A 102 -7.06 -5.45 0.83
C GLN A 102 -8.52 -4.99 0.77
N LEU A 103 -8.75 -3.73 1.12
CA LEU A 103 -10.00 -3.03 0.86
C LEU A 103 -9.83 -2.12 -0.35
N ASP A 104 -10.75 -2.21 -1.30
CA ASP A 104 -10.75 -1.37 -2.51
C ASP A 104 -11.02 0.12 -2.20
N SER A 105 -10.96 0.96 -3.23
CA SER A 105 -11.22 2.40 -3.09
C SER A 105 -12.68 2.77 -2.76
N GLN A 106 -13.62 1.83 -2.83
CA GLN A 106 -15.02 2.06 -2.47
C GLN A 106 -15.21 2.02 -0.94
N ALA A 107 -14.35 1.29 -0.24
CA ALA A 107 -14.28 1.34 1.21
C ALA A 107 -13.71 2.68 1.71
N SER A 108 -14.24 3.14 2.84
CA SER A 108 -13.79 4.39 3.47
C SER A 108 -12.42 4.23 4.14
N ASP A 109 -11.68 5.33 4.30
CA ASP A 109 -10.43 5.33 5.07
C ASP A 109 -10.64 4.88 6.52
N GLN A 110 -11.78 5.24 7.11
CA GLN A 110 -12.14 4.82 8.46
C GLN A 110 -12.27 3.30 8.56
N GLU A 111 -12.89 2.66 7.57
CA GLU A 111 -13.03 1.20 7.52
C GLU A 111 -11.66 0.52 7.38
N ARG A 112 -10.78 1.06 6.52
CA ARG A 112 -9.39 0.61 6.41
C ARG A 112 -8.63 0.74 7.72
N ILE A 113 -8.73 1.90 8.38
CA ILE A 113 -8.09 2.15 9.68
C ILE A 113 -8.63 1.19 10.75
N GLN A 114 -9.94 0.94 10.78
CA GLN A 114 -10.54 -0.01 11.73
C GLN A 114 -10.04 -1.44 11.49
N LEU A 115 -9.90 -1.86 10.24
CA LEU A 115 -9.35 -3.17 9.88
C LEU A 115 -7.88 -3.28 10.33
N ALA A 116 -7.09 -2.24 10.11
CA ALA A 116 -5.71 -2.13 10.57
C ALA A 116 -5.59 -2.24 12.09
N LEU A 117 -6.39 -1.46 12.83
CA LEU A 117 -6.42 -1.48 14.30
C LEU A 117 -6.84 -2.85 14.82
N TYR A 118 -7.80 -3.51 14.17
CA TYR A 118 -8.18 -4.88 14.50
C TYR A 118 -6.99 -5.83 14.39
N VAL A 119 -6.27 -5.81 13.26
CA VAL A 119 -5.10 -6.68 13.05
C VAL A 119 -4.04 -6.44 14.13
N GLN A 120 -3.79 -5.19 14.52
CA GLN A 120 -2.85 -4.84 15.59
C GLN A 120 -3.33 -5.26 16.99
N SER A 121 -4.65 -5.25 17.22
CA SER A 121 -5.23 -5.60 18.52
C SER A 121 -5.15 -7.09 18.84
N VAL A 122 -5.10 -7.96 17.84
CA VAL A 122 -5.04 -9.41 18.03
C VAL A 122 -3.59 -9.83 18.29
N ARG A 123 -3.32 -10.26 19.53
CA ARG A 123 -1.97 -10.61 19.99
C ARG A 123 -1.26 -11.64 19.10
N VAL A 124 -1.99 -12.66 18.65
CA VAL A 124 -1.42 -13.74 17.81
C VAL A 124 -0.92 -13.18 16.48
N PHE A 125 -1.67 -12.27 15.84
CA PHE A 125 -1.26 -11.66 14.57
C PHE A 125 -0.01 -10.78 14.74
N ASN A 126 0.09 -10.07 15.87
CA ASN A 126 1.23 -9.22 16.17
C ASN A 126 2.50 -10.05 16.48
N VAL A 127 2.37 -11.12 17.28
CA VAL A 127 3.50 -12.02 17.60
C VAL A 127 4.02 -12.73 16.36
N MET A 128 3.13 -13.26 15.52
CA MET A 128 3.52 -13.97 14.29
C MET A 128 3.90 -13.02 13.15
N ASN A 129 3.47 -11.76 13.22
CA ASN A 129 3.70 -10.72 12.21
C ASN A 129 3.36 -11.19 10.77
N ASN A 130 2.29 -11.97 10.63
CA ASN A 130 1.93 -12.66 9.39
C ASN A 130 0.67 -12.12 8.71
N VAL A 131 0.03 -11.09 9.29
CA VAL A 131 -1.16 -10.43 8.74
C VAL A 131 -0.85 -8.97 8.46
N ASN A 132 -1.06 -8.52 7.22
CA ASN A 132 -0.79 -7.16 6.78
C ASN A 132 -2.01 -6.57 6.08
N VAL A 133 -2.20 -5.25 6.19
CA VAL A 133 -3.29 -4.50 5.54
C VAL A 133 -2.69 -3.56 4.49
N VAL A 134 -3.21 -3.59 3.27
CA VAL A 134 -2.82 -2.66 2.22
C VAL A 134 -3.31 -1.25 2.59
N GLY A 135 -2.38 -0.30 2.68
CA GLY A 135 -2.73 1.09 3.02
C GLY A 135 -3.28 1.89 1.85
N LYS A 136 -2.65 1.79 0.69
CA LYS A 136 -3.10 2.47 -0.53
C LYS A 136 -4.14 1.61 -1.24
N ALA A 137 -5.38 2.06 -1.24
CA ALA A 137 -6.48 1.34 -1.85
C ALA A 137 -6.40 1.35 -3.38
N ASP A 138 -6.65 0.19 -3.99
CA ASP A 138 -6.78 0.06 -5.44
C ASP A 138 -8.24 0.30 -5.86
N ALA A 139 -8.43 1.01 -6.97
CA ALA A 139 -9.75 1.20 -7.55
C ALA A 139 -10.15 -0.03 -8.37
N VAL A 140 -10.91 -0.93 -7.75
CA VAL A 140 -11.30 -2.22 -8.35
C VAL A 140 -12.70 -2.13 -8.96
N THR A 141 -12.83 -2.61 -10.19
CA THR A 141 -14.11 -2.79 -10.88
C THR A 141 -14.25 -4.28 -11.20
N TYR A 142 -15.39 -4.87 -10.82
CA TYR A 142 -15.62 -6.33 -10.92
C TYR A 142 -15.33 -6.91 -12.31
N MET A 143 -15.78 -6.24 -13.38
CA MET A 143 -15.58 -6.69 -14.77
C MET A 143 -14.43 -5.95 -15.50
N GLY A 144 -13.61 -5.20 -14.76
CA GLY A 144 -12.55 -4.37 -15.33
C GLY A 144 -11.16 -5.02 -15.23
N SER A 145 -10.20 -4.49 -16.01
CA SER A 145 -8.78 -4.86 -15.90
C SER A 145 -8.17 -4.53 -14.53
N THR A 146 -8.83 -3.68 -13.75
CA THR A 146 -8.36 -3.25 -12.43
C THR A 146 -8.45 -4.34 -11.37
N SER A 147 -9.34 -5.33 -11.50
CA SER A 147 -9.41 -6.47 -10.58
C SER A 147 -8.15 -7.35 -10.66
N ILE A 148 -7.70 -7.62 -11.88
CA ILE A 148 -6.46 -8.35 -12.15
C ILE A 148 -5.26 -7.50 -11.71
N ALA A 149 -5.24 -6.20 -12.02
CA ALA A 149 -4.17 -5.30 -11.61
C ALA A 149 -4.01 -5.25 -10.08
N SER A 150 -5.12 -5.19 -9.33
CA SER A 150 -5.16 -5.24 -7.86
C SER A 150 -4.61 -6.57 -7.34
N THR A 151 -5.00 -7.69 -7.94
CA THR A 151 -4.49 -9.02 -7.56
C THR A 151 -2.99 -9.14 -7.78
N LEU A 152 -2.48 -8.67 -8.92
CA LEU A 152 -1.04 -8.66 -9.23
C LEU A 152 -0.27 -7.72 -8.30
N HIS A 153 -0.86 -6.56 -7.99
CA HIS A 153 -0.28 -5.61 -7.03
C HIS A 153 -0.17 -6.25 -5.64
N ALA A 154 -1.21 -6.92 -5.15
CA ALA A 154 -1.17 -7.66 -3.90
C ALA A 154 -0.10 -8.76 -3.88
N GLY A 155 0.02 -9.54 -4.97
CA GLY A 155 1.08 -10.53 -5.12
C GLY A 155 2.48 -9.92 -5.05
N ALA A 156 2.70 -8.78 -5.72
CA ALA A 156 3.96 -8.05 -5.66
C ALA A 156 4.27 -7.51 -4.26
N VAL A 157 3.25 -7.06 -3.51
CA VAL A 157 3.40 -6.64 -2.12
C VAL A 157 3.78 -7.83 -1.23
N LEU A 158 3.13 -8.98 -1.37
CA LEU A 158 3.44 -10.18 -0.60
C LEU A 158 4.88 -10.67 -0.85
N LEU A 159 5.35 -10.66 -2.11
CA LEU A 159 6.75 -10.98 -2.44
C LEU A 159 7.74 -10.00 -1.77
N ARG A 160 7.38 -8.72 -1.65
CA ARG A 160 8.23 -7.74 -0.94
C ARG A 160 8.23 -7.96 0.57
N LEU A 161 7.14 -8.45 1.14
CA LEU A 161 7.04 -8.74 2.57
C LEU A 161 7.77 -10.04 2.94
N THR A 162 7.61 -11.09 2.13
CA THR A 162 8.26 -12.38 2.34
C THR A 162 8.26 -13.21 1.07
N ASN A 163 9.38 -13.91 0.82
CA ASN A 163 9.52 -14.88 -0.27
C ASN A 163 9.38 -16.34 0.23
N SER A 164 8.89 -16.53 1.47
CA SER A 164 8.82 -17.86 2.10
C SER A 164 7.50 -18.60 1.91
N TRP A 165 6.59 -18.14 1.05
CA TRP A 165 5.37 -18.87 0.72
C TRP A 165 5.55 -19.72 -0.55
N ASP A 166 4.68 -20.71 -0.73
CA ASP A 166 4.72 -21.67 -1.84
C ASP A 166 3.52 -21.49 -2.79
N TRP A 167 2.35 -21.12 -2.27
CA TRP A 167 1.14 -20.90 -3.05
C TRP A 167 0.48 -19.56 -2.73
N PHE A 168 -0.05 -18.90 -3.76
CA PHE A 168 -0.84 -17.69 -3.64
C PHE A 168 -2.32 -18.01 -3.87
N VAL A 169 -3.17 -17.67 -2.90
CA VAL A 169 -4.61 -17.97 -2.92
C VAL A 169 -5.39 -16.67 -2.77
N THR A 170 -6.30 -16.40 -3.70
CA THR A 170 -7.17 -15.23 -3.67
C THR A 170 -8.52 -15.60 -3.10
N LEU A 171 -8.98 -14.85 -2.10
CA LEU A 171 -10.29 -14.94 -1.48
C LEU A 171 -10.94 -13.56 -1.49
N SER A 172 -12.25 -13.54 -1.63
CA SER A 172 -13.10 -12.37 -1.45
C SER A 172 -13.78 -12.41 -0.07
N ALA A 173 -14.34 -11.29 0.35
CA ALA A 173 -15.03 -11.19 1.64
C ALA A 173 -16.29 -12.07 1.74
N VAL A 174 -16.82 -12.55 0.61
CA VAL A 174 -17.98 -13.46 0.57
C VAL A 174 -17.61 -14.93 0.61
N ASP A 175 -16.32 -15.27 0.45
CA ASP A 175 -15.85 -16.66 0.51
C ASP A 175 -15.82 -17.20 1.94
N TYR A 176 -15.92 -18.52 2.08
CA TYR A 176 -15.79 -19.19 3.38
C TYR A 176 -15.22 -20.61 3.25
N PRO A 177 -14.27 -21.01 4.11
CA PRO A 177 -13.72 -22.36 4.05
C PRO A 177 -14.77 -23.40 4.45
N MET A 178 -14.89 -24.45 3.65
CA MET A 178 -15.72 -25.63 3.95
C MET A 178 -14.93 -26.75 4.64
N ILE A 179 -13.60 -26.63 4.66
CA ILE A 179 -12.66 -27.63 5.20
C ILE A 179 -11.64 -26.88 6.06
N THR A 180 -11.18 -27.52 7.13
CA THR A 180 -10.10 -27.01 7.99
C THR A 180 -8.74 -27.01 7.27
N GLN A 181 -7.78 -26.23 7.76
CA GLN A 181 -6.42 -26.20 7.20
C GLN A 181 -5.55 -27.39 7.64
N ASP A 182 -5.97 -28.12 8.68
CA ASP A 182 -5.29 -29.30 9.23
C ASP A 182 -5.87 -30.60 8.68
#